data_AF-A0A5E4PYF7-F1
#
_entry.id   AF-A0A5E4PYF7-F1
#
_cell.length_a   1.000
_cell.length_b   1.000
_cell.length_c   1.000
_cell.angle_alpha   90.00
_cell.angle_beta   90.00
_cell.angle_gamma   90.00
#
_symmetry.space_group_name_H-M   'P 1'
#
loop_
_entity.id
_entity.type
_entity.pdbx_description
1 polymer ?
#
loop_
_entity_poly.entity_id
_entity_poly.type
_entity_poly.pdbx_seq_one_letter_code
_entity_poly.pdbx_strand_id
1 'polypeptide(L)'
;MLIICLNFKREDNPTHAVPLLVWWTSSFPGTTQIRYCLNNVKCNVVSDHENINVSEVDAFLFYGSNLDFDNLPLPRRPTDVIWGLYHEESPRNVEELMHLELLELFNYSSTFSEHSDVPFPLQYLDSFDDITNSKYFVPTTIKNGFKNISAVMYLQTDCETATERDEYVKELMKYIQVDSYGTCLKNKDMPTRFTMDYLNNLNDDSFLRFIARYKFVLAIENGVCDDYVTEKFWRAIKTGTVPIYFGSPTIRHWLPNEKSAILLEDYPSPKVMSEHIKKLVDNDSLYETYLEHKTQKLISNKKLLDEFRLRPYQLDALEVVKKFECLICEKVHDKRSGIIETKMVNNYHYNCPKPVSALTLQVNPSNNWVFSWYDSKLRAKEINKRVMNKI
;
A
#
# COMPACT_ATOMS: atom_id res chain seq x y z
N MET A 1 43.02 -9.61 -48.62
CA MET A 1 42.89 -8.25 -49.17
C MET A 1 41.40 -7.93 -49.26
N LEU A 2 40.98 -6.98 -48.44
CA LEU A 2 39.69 -6.29 -48.31
C LEU A 2 38.36 -7.08 -48.38
N ILE A 3 37.78 -7.29 -47.20
CA ILE A 3 36.33 -7.38 -46.99
C ILE A 3 35.78 -5.95 -47.02
N ILE A 4 34.84 -5.68 -47.93
CA ILE A 4 34.14 -4.40 -48.05
C ILE A 4 33.10 -4.33 -46.93
N CYS A 5 33.37 -3.53 -45.90
CA CYS A 5 32.36 -3.10 -44.93
C CYS A 5 31.39 -2.14 -45.63
N LEU A 6 30.13 -2.56 -45.77
CA LEU A 6 29.03 -1.69 -46.12
C LEU A 6 28.71 -0.80 -44.92
N ASN A 7 29.18 0.45 -44.97
CA ASN A 7 28.75 1.52 -44.08
C ASN A 7 27.28 1.87 -44.38
N PHE A 8 26.35 1.34 -43.59
CA PHE A 8 25.04 1.98 -43.44
C PHE A 8 25.21 3.21 -42.55
N LYS A 9 25.38 4.38 -43.17
CA LYS A 9 25.13 5.65 -42.49
C LYS A 9 23.64 5.71 -42.19
N ARG A 10 23.30 5.62 -40.92
CA ARG A 10 21.96 5.93 -40.40
C ARG A 10 21.88 7.46 -40.29
N GLU A 11 21.16 8.08 -41.22
CA GLU A 11 20.68 9.45 -41.04
C GLU A 11 19.52 9.41 -40.05
N ASP A 12 19.82 9.38 -38.75
CA ASP A 12 18.81 9.59 -37.72
C ASP A 12 18.83 11.07 -37.30
N ASN A 13 17.78 11.77 -37.71
CA ASN A 13 17.41 13.06 -37.15
C ASN A 13 17.18 12.88 -35.63
N PRO A 14 17.83 13.67 -34.74
CA PRO A 14 17.77 13.46 -33.28
C PRO A 14 16.37 13.63 -32.67
N THR A 15 15.39 14.10 -33.44
CA THR A 15 13.98 14.25 -33.03
C THR A 15 13.15 12.96 -33.08
N HIS A 16 13.72 11.81 -33.49
CA HIS A 16 12.96 10.56 -33.70
C HIS A 16 13.41 9.35 -32.84
N ALA A 17 14.36 9.51 -31.91
CA ALA A 17 14.74 8.43 -31.00
C ALA A 17 13.58 8.10 -30.04
N VAL A 18 13.26 6.81 -29.85
CA VAL A 18 12.26 6.38 -28.86
C VAL A 18 12.75 6.79 -27.46
N PRO A 19 11.94 7.48 -26.63
CA PRO A 19 12.39 7.92 -25.32
C PRO A 19 12.79 6.75 -24.41
N LEU A 20 13.76 6.99 -23.53
CA LEU A 20 14.31 6.01 -22.60
C LEU A 20 13.84 6.31 -21.16
N LEU A 21 13.10 5.36 -20.58
CA LEU A 21 12.72 5.36 -19.16
C LEU A 21 13.55 4.30 -18.44
N VAL A 22 14.08 4.66 -17.29
CA VAL A 22 14.93 3.76 -16.50
C VAL A 22 14.37 3.64 -15.11
N TRP A 23 14.04 2.42 -14.69
CA TRP A 23 13.90 2.10 -13.28
C TRP A 23 15.27 2.16 -12.64
N TRP A 24 15.51 3.23 -11.88
CA TRP A 24 16.82 3.56 -11.30
C TRP A 24 17.12 2.76 -10.03
N THR A 25 16.07 2.31 -9.33
CA THR A 25 16.19 1.47 -8.15
C THR A 25 16.31 0.00 -8.55
N SER A 26 17.22 -0.73 -7.93
CA SER A 26 17.40 -2.16 -8.17
C SER A 26 16.23 -3.00 -7.67
N SER A 27 16.18 -4.26 -8.12
CA SER A 27 15.24 -5.29 -7.63
C SER A 27 13.76 -5.05 -7.90
N PHE A 28 13.41 -4.02 -8.67
CA PHE A 28 12.05 -3.91 -9.20
C PHE A 28 11.83 -5.04 -10.23
N PRO A 29 10.75 -5.84 -10.13
CA PRO A 29 10.51 -7.01 -11.00
C PRO A 29 10.12 -6.63 -12.44
N GLY A 30 10.43 -5.40 -12.87
CA GLY A 30 10.16 -4.90 -14.21
C GLY A 30 10.98 -5.63 -15.27
N THR A 31 10.46 -5.64 -16.50
CA THR A 31 11.14 -6.22 -17.66
C THR A 31 11.58 -5.12 -18.62
N THR A 32 12.82 -5.21 -19.11
CA THR A 32 13.30 -4.36 -20.20
C THR A 32 12.50 -4.64 -21.46
N GLN A 33 11.76 -3.63 -21.94
CA GLN A 33 10.85 -3.79 -23.07
C GLN A 33 10.49 -2.46 -23.72
N ILE A 34 9.95 -2.51 -24.94
CA ILE A 34 9.26 -1.36 -25.53
C ILE A 34 7.84 -1.31 -24.99
N ARG A 35 7.52 -0.27 -24.22
CA ARG A 35 6.19 -0.03 -23.69
C ARG A 35 5.37 0.76 -24.72
N TYR A 36 4.25 0.19 -25.15
CA TYR A 36 3.26 0.84 -26.00
C TYR A 36 2.11 1.35 -25.14
N CYS A 37 1.75 2.62 -25.31
CA CYS A 37 0.74 3.31 -24.51
C CYS A 37 -0.38 3.84 -25.41
N LEU A 38 -1.36 4.50 -24.77
CA LEU A 38 -2.44 5.16 -25.51
C LEU A 38 -1.88 6.31 -26.36
N ASN A 39 -2.69 6.85 -27.28
CA ASN A 39 -2.29 7.92 -28.21
C ASN A 39 -1.09 7.58 -29.11
N ASN A 40 -0.83 6.28 -29.32
CA ASN A 40 0.24 5.76 -30.18
C ASN A 40 1.65 6.22 -29.76
N VAL A 41 1.84 6.52 -28.47
CA VAL A 41 3.17 6.81 -27.92
C VAL A 41 3.84 5.52 -27.44
N LYS A 42 5.16 5.49 -27.52
CA LYS A 42 5.98 4.36 -27.08
C LYS A 42 7.28 4.84 -26.46
N CYS A 43 7.78 4.07 -25.51
CA CYS A 43 9.08 4.32 -24.89
C CYS A 43 9.83 3.02 -24.60
N ASN A 44 11.16 3.08 -24.59
CA ASN A 44 12.03 2.00 -24.14
C ASN A 44 12.10 2.06 -22.62
N VAL A 45 11.67 1.01 -21.94
CA VAL A 45 11.76 0.88 -20.48
C VAL A 45 12.89 -0.09 -20.17
N VAL A 46 13.80 0.31 -19.28
CA VAL A 46 14.90 -0.53 -18.80
C VAL A 46 14.80 -0.69 -17.29
N SER A 47 14.96 -1.92 -16.81
CA SER A 47 14.82 -2.29 -15.38
C SER A 47 16.15 -2.38 -14.62
N ASP A 48 17.24 -1.92 -15.21
CA ASP A 48 18.60 -1.97 -14.67
C ASP A 48 19.40 -0.72 -15.09
N HIS A 49 19.96 0.00 -14.13
CA HIS A 49 20.72 1.22 -14.35
C HIS A 49 22.24 1.01 -14.46
N GLU A 50 22.78 -0.19 -14.19
CA GLU A 50 24.23 -0.42 -14.06
C GLU A 50 25.05 -0.05 -15.31
N ASN A 51 24.44 -0.12 -16.50
CA ASN A 51 25.12 0.13 -17.79
C ASN A 51 24.48 1.27 -18.59
N ILE A 52 23.75 2.18 -17.93
CA ILE A 52 23.04 3.26 -18.60
C ILE A 52 23.85 4.56 -18.62
N ASN A 53 23.99 5.16 -19.80
CA ASN A 53 24.46 6.53 -19.93
C ASN A 53 23.36 7.50 -19.47
N VAL A 54 23.53 8.10 -18.30
CA VAL A 54 22.58 9.04 -17.65
C VAL A 54 22.18 10.20 -18.58
N SER A 55 23.06 10.63 -19.49
CA SER A 55 22.77 11.71 -20.45
C SER A 55 21.75 11.35 -21.54
N GLU A 56 21.46 10.06 -21.73
CA GLU A 56 20.51 9.55 -22.73
C GLU A 56 19.13 9.24 -22.12
N VAL A 57 18.98 9.39 -20.80
CA VAL A 57 17.75 9.05 -20.09
C VAL A 57 16.75 10.21 -20.11
N ASP A 58 15.52 9.94 -20.54
CA ASP A 58 14.44 10.93 -20.59
C ASP A 58 13.63 10.99 -19.29
N ALA A 59 13.54 9.88 -18.56
CA ALA A 59 12.92 9.83 -17.24
C ALA A 59 13.50 8.72 -16.35
N PHE A 60 13.56 9.02 -15.04
CA PHE A 60 13.95 8.07 -13.99
C PHE A 60 12.71 7.65 -13.21
N LEU A 61 12.53 6.34 -13.03
CA LEU A 61 11.48 5.74 -12.22
C LEU A 61 12.12 5.15 -10.96
N PHE A 62 11.48 5.35 -9.82
CA PHE A 62 11.99 4.92 -8.53
C PHE A 62 10.96 4.04 -7.84
N TYR A 63 11.39 2.84 -7.47
CA TYR A 63 10.65 1.98 -6.56
C TYR A 63 11.00 2.37 -5.12
N GLY A 64 10.04 2.96 -4.42
CA GLY A 64 10.26 3.57 -3.10
C GLY A 64 10.92 2.62 -2.11
N SER A 65 10.50 1.35 -2.07
CA SER A 65 10.99 0.37 -1.08
C SER A 65 12.47 0.00 -1.25
N ASN A 66 13.05 0.32 -2.42
CA ASN A 66 14.45 0.08 -2.75
C ASN A 66 15.19 1.38 -3.10
N LEU A 67 14.71 2.51 -2.58
CA LEU A 67 15.32 3.81 -2.82
C LEU A 67 16.67 3.91 -2.10
N ASP A 68 17.75 4.01 -2.87
CA ASP A 68 19.11 4.28 -2.37
C ASP A 68 19.40 5.78 -2.47
N PHE A 69 19.38 6.46 -1.33
CA PHE A 69 19.59 7.90 -1.28
C PHE A 69 21.00 8.33 -1.66
N ASP A 70 22.00 7.45 -1.50
CA ASP A 70 23.40 7.72 -1.83
C ASP A 70 23.71 7.47 -3.31
N ASN A 71 22.80 6.78 -4.01
CA ASN A 71 22.89 6.53 -5.44
C ASN A 71 21.69 7.13 -6.18
N LEU A 72 21.52 8.45 -6.13
CA LEU A 72 20.52 9.17 -6.91
C LEU A 72 21.15 9.86 -8.14
N PRO A 73 20.44 10.01 -9.28
CA PRO A 73 21.00 10.70 -10.44
C PRO A 73 21.15 12.21 -10.16
N LEU A 74 22.38 12.74 -10.24
CA LEU A 74 22.70 14.13 -9.89
C LEU A 74 23.10 14.98 -11.11
N PRO A 75 22.71 16.26 -11.18
CA PRO A 75 21.85 16.98 -10.23
C PRO A 75 20.37 16.71 -10.54
N ARG A 76 19.52 16.84 -9.54
CA ARG A 76 18.08 16.90 -9.78
C ARG A 76 17.71 18.23 -10.43
N ARG A 77 17.09 18.15 -11.62
CA ARG A 77 16.50 19.30 -12.33
C ARG A 77 15.08 18.96 -12.80
N PRO A 78 14.04 19.35 -12.02
CA PRO A 78 12.64 19.01 -12.30
C PRO A 78 12.12 19.40 -13.67
N THR A 79 12.68 20.46 -14.25
CA THR A 79 12.34 20.93 -15.60
C THR A 79 13.04 20.14 -16.71
N ASP A 80 14.13 19.41 -16.43
CA ASP A 80 15.01 18.82 -17.44
C ASP A 80 14.76 17.32 -17.58
N VAL A 81 14.58 16.59 -16.47
CA VAL A 81 14.30 15.14 -16.49
C VAL A 81 13.14 14.81 -15.55
N ILE A 82 12.22 13.96 -16.01
CA ILE A 82 11.07 13.54 -15.21
C ILE A 82 11.50 12.47 -14.20
N TRP A 83 11.09 12.62 -12.94
CA TRP A 83 11.23 11.60 -11.91
C TRP A 83 9.85 11.07 -11.51
N GLY A 84 9.65 9.75 -11.61
CA GLY A 84 8.44 9.06 -11.17
C GLY A 84 8.67 8.24 -9.91
N LEU A 85 7.81 8.38 -8.90
CA LEU A 85 7.81 7.56 -7.69
C LEU A 85 6.72 6.48 -7.75
N TYR A 86 7.08 5.22 -7.59
CA TYR A 86 6.15 4.11 -7.35
C TYR A 86 6.39 3.55 -5.95
N HIS A 87 5.37 3.49 -5.10
CA HIS A 87 5.49 2.95 -3.74
C HIS A 87 4.17 2.41 -3.19
N GLU A 88 4.14 1.10 -2.96
CA GLU A 88 2.99 0.34 -2.46
C GLU A 88 3.07 -0.03 -0.98
N GLU A 89 4.26 0.03 -0.43
CA GLU A 89 4.60 -0.50 0.88
C GLU A 89 4.31 0.47 2.02
N SER A 90 4.43 -0.05 3.25
CA SER A 90 4.20 0.72 4.47
C SER A 90 5.00 2.03 4.48
N PRO A 91 4.39 3.16 4.90
CA PRO A 91 5.10 4.43 5.02
C PRO A 91 6.26 4.44 6.01
N ARG A 92 6.31 3.45 6.90
CA ARG A 92 7.44 3.28 7.81
C ARG A 92 8.70 2.72 7.12
N ASN A 93 8.57 2.06 5.97
CA ASN A 93 9.69 1.38 5.32
C ASN A 93 10.65 2.39 4.67
N VAL A 94 10.13 3.58 4.33
CA VAL A 94 10.89 4.68 3.71
C VAL A 94 10.39 5.99 4.32
N GLU A 95 10.82 6.27 5.55
CA GLU A 95 10.23 7.32 6.37
C GLU A 95 10.39 8.73 5.78
N GLU A 96 11.44 8.93 4.99
CA GLU A 96 11.70 10.18 4.30
C GLU A 96 10.56 10.56 3.33
N LEU A 97 9.86 9.57 2.74
CA LEU A 97 8.73 9.81 1.83
C LEU A 97 7.50 10.40 2.55
N MET A 98 7.47 10.39 3.89
CA MET A 98 6.43 11.08 4.66
C MET A 98 6.59 12.60 4.70
N HIS A 99 7.70 13.13 4.16
CA HIS A 99 8.04 14.54 4.25
C HIS A 99 8.07 15.20 2.87
N LEU A 100 7.50 16.40 2.80
CA LEU A 100 7.40 17.21 1.57
C LEU A 100 8.76 17.34 0.88
N GLU A 101 9.83 17.53 1.64
CA GLU A 101 11.16 17.77 1.11
C GLU A 101 11.67 16.61 0.24
N LEU A 102 11.33 15.35 0.56
CA LEU A 102 11.67 14.23 -0.33
C LEU A 102 10.65 14.09 -1.47
N LEU A 103 9.35 14.25 -1.18
CA LEU A 103 8.28 14.15 -2.18
C LEU A 103 8.50 15.12 -3.35
N GLU A 104 8.92 16.36 -3.06
CA GLU A 104 9.23 17.39 -4.06
C GLU A 104 10.48 17.09 -4.91
N LEU A 105 11.11 15.91 -4.78
CA LEU A 105 12.05 15.43 -5.79
C LEU A 105 11.33 14.80 -6.99
N PHE A 106 10.12 14.30 -6.82
CA PHE A 106 9.40 13.55 -7.86
C PHE A 106 8.37 14.43 -8.57
N ASN A 107 8.21 14.22 -9.88
CA ASN A 107 7.20 14.91 -10.67
C ASN A 107 5.84 14.25 -10.56
N TYR A 108 5.82 12.92 -10.59
CA TYR A 108 4.59 12.12 -10.60
C TYR A 108 4.71 10.96 -9.61
N SER A 109 3.58 10.54 -9.05
CA SER A 109 3.53 9.42 -8.10
C SER A 109 2.50 8.36 -8.46
N SER A 110 2.81 7.13 -8.06
CA SER A 110 1.90 6.00 -8.04
C SER A 110 2.02 5.34 -6.66
N THR A 111 1.02 5.57 -5.82
CA THR A 111 0.97 5.10 -4.43
C THR A 111 -0.45 4.67 -4.05
N PHE A 112 -0.62 4.16 -2.84
CA PHE A 112 -1.94 3.87 -2.26
C PHE A 112 -2.83 5.12 -2.05
N SER A 113 -2.26 6.35 -2.10
CA SER A 113 -3.06 7.59 -1.99
C SER A 113 -3.98 7.78 -3.18
N GLU A 114 -5.24 8.13 -2.95
CA GLU A 114 -6.20 8.44 -4.03
C GLU A 114 -5.83 9.69 -4.83
N HIS A 115 -4.92 10.51 -4.29
CA HIS A 115 -4.44 11.74 -4.92
C HIS A 115 -3.22 11.53 -5.82
N SER A 116 -2.59 10.35 -5.79
CA SER A 116 -1.49 10.03 -6.71
C SER A 116 -1.92 10.15 -8.18
N ASP A 117 -0.94 10.35 -9.07
CA ASP A 117 -1.19 10.45 -10.51
C ASP A 117 -1.68 9.13 -11.12
N VAL A 118 -1.14 8.01 -10.62
CA VAL A 118 -1.68 6.67 -10.84
C VAL A 118 -1.97 6.04 -9.49
N PRO A 119 -3.15 6.28 -8.91
CA PRO A 119 -3.49 5.82 -7.57
C PRO A 119 -3.94 4.34 -7.59
N PHE A 120 -3.73 3.64 -6.48
CA PHE A 120 -4.15 2.26 -6.27
C PHE A 120 -4.60 1.94 -4.82
N PRO A 121 -5.54 2.71 -4.24
CA PRO A 121 -5.97 2.54 -2.84
C PRO A 121 -6.55 1.15 -2.50
N LEU A 122 -7.00 0.39 -3.49
CA LEU A 122 -7.61 -0.94 -3.32
C LEU A 122 -6.68 -2.10 -3.71
N GLN A 123 -5.36 -1.89 -3.78
CA GLN A 123 -4.41 -2.89 -4.29
C GLN A 123 -4.43 -4.27 -3.61
N TYR A 124 -4.87 -4.36 -2.36
CA TYR A 124 -4.95 -5.61 -1.61
C TYR A 124 -6.33 -6.31 -1.72
N LEU A 125 -7.19 -5.81 -2.60
CA LEU A 125 -8.43 -6.47 -2.97
C LEU A 125 -8.24 -7.20 -4.30
N ASP A 126 -8.19 -8.55 -4.28
CA ASP A 126 -7.96 -9.32 -5.51
C ASP A 126 -9.13 -9.19 -6.51
N SER A 127 -10.35 -9.04 -6.01
CA SER A 127 -11.55 -8.86 -6.84
C SER A 127 -12.68 -8.18 -6.07
N PHE A 128 -13.55 -7.49 -6.80
CA PHE A 128 -14.79 -6.97 -6.23
C PHE A 128 -15.69 -8.07 -5.65
N ASP A 129 -15.68 -9.23 -6.29
CA ASP A 129 -16.41 -10.40 -5.83
C ASP A 129 -15.95 -10.84 -4.45
N ASP A 130 -14.69 -10.64 -4.06
CA ASP A 130 -14.24 -11.02 -2.72
C ASP A 130 -14.98 -10.29 -1.59
N ILE A 131 -15.55 -9.11 -1.86
CA ILE A 131 -16.38 -8.42 -0.86
C ILE A 131 -17.70 -9.17 -0.68
N THR A 132 -18.40 -9.55 -1.75
CA THR A 132 -19.78 -10.08 -1.66
C THR A 132 -19.89 -11.61 -1.72
N ASN A 133 -18.88 -12.29 -2.23
CA ASN A 133 -18.86 -13.72 -2.43
C ASN A 133 -18.78 -14.47 -1.09
N SER A 134 -19.52 -15.57 -1.00
CA SER A 134 -19.61 -16.43 0.17
C SER A 134 -18.61 -17.60 0.18
N LYS A 135 -17.61 -17.64 -0.71
CA LYS A 135 -16.63 -18.75 -0.85
C LYS A 135 -16.02 -19.18 0.48
N TYR A 136 -15.66 -18.21 1.33
CA TYR A 136 -15.08 -18.43 2.66
C TYR A 136 -16.05 -18.11 3.80
N PHE A 137 -17.16 -17.43 3.52
CA PHE A 137 -18.09 -16.99 4.54
C PHE A 137 -18.64 -18.17 5.35
N VAL A 138 -18.52 -18.08 6.67
CA VAL A 138 -19.07 -19.06 7.61
C VAL A 138 -20.29 -18.42 8.30
N PRO A 139 -21.49 -19.05 8.24
CA PRO A 139 -22.68 -18.53 8.91
C PRO A 139 -22.47 -18.34 10.42
N THR A 140 -23.08 -17.30 10.99
CA THR A 140 -22.94 -16.95 12.42
C THR A 140 -23.26 -18.12 13.35
N THR A 141 -24.32 -18.88 13.02
CA THR A 141 -24.72 -20.08 13.77
C THR A 141 -23.62 -21.15 13.83
N ILE A 142 -22.84 -21.30 12.76
CA ILE A 142 -21.68 -22.20 12.72
C ILE A 142 -20.51 -21.60 13.51
N LYS A 143 -20.27 -20.28 13.39
CA LYS A 143 -19.22 -19.60 14.17
C LYS A 143 -19.40 -19.78 15.68
N ASN A 144 -20.65 -19.69 16.17
CA ASN A 144 -21.01 -19.90 17.58
C ASN A 144 -20.71 -21.32 18.12
N GLY A 145 -20.59 -22.29 17.20
CA GLY A 145 -20.26 -23.67 17.51
C GLY A 145 -18.78 -23.92 17.80
N PHE A 146 -17.86 -23.05 17.38
CA PHE A 146 -16.43 -23.24 17.61
C PHE A 146 -16.08 -22.96 19.08
N LYS A 147 -15.78 -24.01 19.85
CA LYS A 147 -15.43 -23.91 21.29
C LYS A 147 -13.93 -23.77 21.59
N ASN A 148 -13.07 -24.10 20.63
CA ASN A 148 -11.60 -24.14 20.83
C ASN A 148 -10.87 -22.85 20.42
N ILE A 149 -11.63 -21.84 19.98
CA ILE A 149 -11.13 -20.52 19.58
C ILE A 149 -11.90 -19.43 20.33
N SER A 150 -11.27 -18.27 20.50
CA SER A 150 -11.97 -17.07 20.98
C SER A 150 -12.76 -16.40 19.85
N ALA A 151 -13.53 -15.36 20.17
CA ALA A 151 -14.27 -14.59 19.16
C ALA A 151 -13.35 -13.69 18.32
N VAL A 152 -12.18 -13.30 18.85
CA VAL A 152 -11.28 -12.28 18.29
C VAL A 152 -9.94 -12.91 17.96
N MET A 153 -9.53 -12.81 16.70
CA MET A 153 -8.21 -13.24 16.23
C MET A 153 -7.26 -12.03 16.09
N TYR A 154 -6.02 -12.21 16.54
CA TYR A 154 -4.89 -11.35 16.23
C TYR A 154 -3.84 -12.18 15.49
N LEU A 155 -3.29 -11.64 14.40
CA LEU A 155 -2.28 -12.33 13.60
C LEU A 155 -1.28 -11.32 13.08
N GLN A 156 -0.13 -11.21 13.73
CA GLN A 156 0.92 -10.28 13.35
C GLN A 156 2.29 -10.85 13.65
N THR A 157 3.28 -10.44 12.84
CA THR A 157 4.68 -10.87 13.00
C THR A 157 5.70 -9.75 13.13
N ASP A 158 5.24 -8.52 12.91
CA ASP A 158 5.98 -7.28 13.09
C ASP A 158 5.46 -6.60 14.37
N CYS A 159 6.16 -6.76 15.49
CA CYS A 159 5.60 -6.40 16.80
C CYS A 159 5.94 -4.96 17.22
N GLU A 160 7.02 -4.41 16.67
CA GLU A 160 7.46 -3.04 16.91
C GLU A 160 7.00 -2.14 15.75
N THR A 161 5.85 -1.50 15.94
CA THR A 161 5.19 -0.71 14.88
C THR A 161 4.97 0.72 15.31
N ALA A 162 4.85 1.63 14.33
CA ALA A 162 4.61 3.04 14.57
C ALA A 162 3.27 3.29 15.30
N THR A 163 2.32 2.36 15.17
CA THR A 163 0.99 2.41 15.81
C THR A 163 0.96 1.85 17.22
N GLU A 164 2.05 1.27 17.76
CA GLU A 164 2.05 0.62 19.08
C GLU A 164 0.92 -0.41 19.23
N ARG A 165 0.52 -1.06 18.13
CA ARG A 165 -0.68 -1.91 18.07
C ARG A 165 -0.70 -3.02 19.12
N ASP A 166 0.48 -3.56 19.45
CA ASP A 166 0.61 -4.60 20.46
C ASP A 166 0.23 -4.09 21.86
N GLU A 167 0.46 -2.81 22.18
CA GLU A 167 0.03 -2.22 23.46
C GLU A 167 -1.49 -2.10 23.54
N TYR A 168 -2.15 -1.74 22.43
CA TYR A 168 -3.63 -1.78 22.36
C TYR A 168 -4.15 -3.20 22.60
N VAL A 169 -3.57 -4.20 21.94
CA VAL A 169 -4.02 -5.59 22.06
C VAL A 169 -3.74 -6.16 23.45
N LYS A 170 -2.59 -5.86 24.06
CA LYS A 170 -2.28 -6.21 25.46
C LYS A 170 -3.31 -5.65 26.43
N GLU A 171 -3.71 -4.39 26.26
CA GLU A 171 -4.73 -3.78 27.11
C GLU A 171 -6.11 -4.40 26.87
N LEU A 172 -6.49 -4.67 25.61
CA LEU A 172 -7.75 -5.35 25.26
C LEU A 172 -7.83 -6.75 25.87
N MET A 173 -6.72 -7.51 25.86
CA MET A 173 -6.61 -8.86 26.42
C MET A 173 -6.94 -8.95 27.92
N LYS A 174 -6.89 -7.82 28.66
CA LYS A 174 -7.31 -7.77 30.07
C LYS A 174 -8.82 -7.93 30.23
N TYR A 175 -9.61 -7.63 29.20
CA TYR A 175 -11.08 -7.58 29.28
C TYR A 175 -11.78 -8.64 28.43
N ILE A 176 -11.12 -9.16 27.38
CA ILE A 176 -11.67 -10.20 26.49
C ILE A 176 -10.54 -11.13 26.01
N GLN A 177 -10.86 -12.40 25.80
CA GLN A 177 -9.91 -13.34 25.22
C GLN A 177 -9.67 -13.00 23.74
N VAL A 178 -8.39 -12.90 23.37
CA VAL A 178 -7.92 -12.74 21.99
C VAL A 178 -6.98 -13.91 21.68
N ASP A 179 -7.25 -14.61 20.59
CA ASP A 179 -6.36 -15.66 20.09
C ASP A 179 -5.31 -15.01 19.20
N SER A 180 -4.07 -14.97 19.69
CA SER A 180 -2.94 -14.34 19.01
C SER A 180 -2.02 -15.37 18.38
N TYR A 181 -1.90 -15.27 17.06
CA TYR A 181 -1.03 -16.06 16.20
C TYR A 181 0.10 -15.19 15.63
N GLY A 182 1.14 -15.84 15.12
CA GLY A 182 2.36 -15.17 14.65
C GLY A 182 3.40 -15.08 15.75
N THR A 183 4.26 -14.06 15.71
CA THR A 183 5.33 -13.84 16.70
C THR A 183 4.90 -12.85 17.79
N CYS A 184 3.90 -12.00 17.51
CA CYS A 184 3.45 -10.95 18.42
C CYS A 184 2.40 -11.47 19.40
N LEU A 185 2.58 -11.17 20.69
CA LEU A 185 1.68 -11.58 21.79
C LEU A 185 1.28 -13.07 21.74
N LYS A 186 2.18 -13.92 21.23
CA LYS A 186 1.89 -15.30 20.82
C LYS A 186 1.33 -16.12 21.99
N ASN A 187 0.02 -16.38 21.97
CA ASN A 187 -0.67 -17.20 22.98
C ASN A 187 -1.38 -18.43 22.37
N LYS A 188 -1.36 -18.55 21.03
CA LYS A 188 -1.83 -19.71 20.27
C LYS A 188 -0.80 -20.11 19.23
N ASP A 189 -0.64 -21.42 19.04
CA ASP A 189 0.16 -21.94 17.94
C ASP A 189 -0.65 -21.97 16.64
N MET A 190 0.00 -21.54 15.56
CA MET A 190 -0.55 -21.69 14.22
C MET A 190 -0.59 -23.19 13.86
N PRO A 191 -1.69 -23.70 13.27
CA PRO A 191 -1.71 -25.07 12.76
C PRO A 191 -0.51 -25.36 11.85
N THR A 192 0.14 -26.52 12.01
CA THR A 192 1.41 -26.88 11.34
C THR A 192 1.38 -26.74 9.83
N ARG A 193 0.22 -26.95 9.19
CA ARG A 193 0.06 -26.74 7.74
C ARG A 193 0.32 -25.30 7.29
N PHE A 194 0.29 -24.34 8.20
CA PHE A 194 0.53 -22.93 7.97
C PHE A 194 1.85 -22.45 8.55
N THR A 195 2.68 -23.31 9.16
CA THR A 195 3.94 -22.85 9.78
C THR A 195 5.08 -22.76 8.78
N MET A 196 4.98 -23.47 7.65
CA MET A 196 5.94 -23.34 6.55
C MET A 196 5.50 -22.20 5.63
N ASP A 197 6.37 -21.21 5.48
CA ASP A 197 6.19 -20.10 4.54
C ASP A 197 4.85 -19.36 4.64
N TYR A 198 4.44 -19.04 5.88
CA TYR A 198 3.10 -18.50 6.13
C TYR A 198 2.90 -17.12 5.50
N LEU A 199 3.95 -16.29 5.39
CA LEU A 199 3.87 -14.95 4.80
C LEU A 199 3.46 -15.01 3.33
N ASN A 200 3.98 -15.99 2.58
CA ASN A 200 3.63 -16.19 1.18
C ASN A 200 2.30 -16.93 0.98
N ASN A 201 1.74 -17.52 2.04
CA ASN A 201 0.51 -18.31 2.01
C ASN A 201 -0.68 -17.63 2.72
N LEU A 202 -0.58 -16.33 3.01
CA LEU A 202 -1.65 -15.57 3.70
C LEU A 202 -2.97 -15.45 2.92
N ASN A 203 -2.94 -15.75 1.62
CA ASN A 203 -4.11 -15.80 0.74
C ASN A 203 -4.50 -17.23 0.32
N ASP A 204 -3.86 -18.26 0.89
CA ASP A 204 -4.22 -19.66 0.63
C ASP A 204 -5.67 -19.96 1.05
N ASP A 205 -6.37 -20.77 0.25
CA ASP A 205 -7.77 -21.11 0.47
C ASP A 205 -8.00 -21.73 1.85
N SER A 206 -7.09 -22.59 2.30
CA SER A 206 -7.22 -23.27 3.59
C SER A 206 -6.95 -22.32 4.76
N PHE A 207 -6.09 -21.31 4.55
CA PHE A 207 -5.81 -20.24 5.51
C PHE A 207 -6.98 -19.26 5.64
N LEU A 208 -7.57 -18.82 4.53
CA LEU A 208 -8.77 -17.99 4.54
C LEU A 208 -9.94 -18.70 5.22
N ARG A 209 -10.12 -20.01 4.99
CA ARG A 209 -11.10 -20.83 5.73
C ARG A 209 -10.80 -20.93 7.23
N PHE A 210 -9.54 -20.92 7.63
CA PHE A 210 -9.15 -20.93 9.03
C PHE A 210 -9.57 -19.62 9.72
N ILE A 211 -9.30 -18.47 9.09
CA ILE A 211 -9.66 -17.13 9.58
C ILE A 211 -11.18 -16.98 9.66
N ALA A 212 -11.90 -17.43 8.63
CA ALA A 212 -13.36 -17.27 8.53
C ALA A 212 -14.16 -17.85 9.70
N ARG A 213 -13.56 -18.71 10.54
CA ARG A 213 -14.17 -19.24 11.76
C ARG A 213 -14.35 -18.20 12.87
N TYR A 214 -13.51 -17.16 12.89
CA TYR A 214 -13.57 -16.10 13.89
C TYR A 214 -14.72 -15.12 13.62
N LYS A 215 -15.26 -14.49 14.67
CA LYS A 215 -16.22 -13.39 14.49
C LYS A 215 -15.48 -12.09 14.12
N PHE A 216 -14.36 -11.82 14.78
CA PHE A 216 -13.58 -10.61 14.61
C PHE A 216 -12.11 -10.90 14.31
N VAL A 217 -11.51 -10.01 13.52
CA VAL A 217 -10.06 -9.97 13.28
C VAL A 217 -9.56 -8.57 13.63
N LEU A 218 -8.51 -8.49 14.44
CA LEU A 218 -7.81 -7.24 14.70
C LEU A 218 -6.95 -6.88 13.48
N ALA A 219 -7.42 -5.92 12.69
CA ALA A 219 -6.82 -5.43 11.47
C ALA A 219 -6.16 -4.07 11.72
N ILE A 220 -5.12 -4.05 12.57
CA ILE A 220 -4.39 -2.83 12.93
C ILE A 220 -3.12 -2.72 12.09
N GLU A 221 -3.03 -1.65 11.31
CA GLU A 221 -1.89 -1.36 10.44
C GLU A 221 -0.63 -1.01 11.24
N ASN A 222 0.53 -1.17 10.61
CA ASN A 222 1.82 -0.86 11.23
C ASN A 222 2.22 0.63 11.12
N GLY A 223 1.42 1.43 10.41
CA GLY A 223 1.56 2.87 10.27
C GLY A 223 0.20 3.53 10.01
N VAL A 224 0.11 4.83 10.28
CA VAL A 224 -1.07 5.65 9.96
C VAL A 224 -0.77 6.46 8.72
N CYS A 225 -1.63 6.37 7.72
CA CYS A 225 -1.56 7.20 6.52
C CYS A 225 -2.89 7.17 5.77
N ASP A 226 -3.28 8.28 5.14
CA ASP A 226 -4.48 8.31 4.30
C ASP A 226 -4.38 7.23 3.21
N ASP A 227 -5.48 6.51 3.01
CA ASP A 227 -5.66 5.40 2.06
C ASP A 227 -4.74 4.19 2.23
N TYR A 228 -3.89 4.14 3.25
CA TYR A 228 -3.09 2.96 3.60
C TYR A 228 -3.96 1.86 4.24
N VAL A 229 -4.64 1.08 3.40
CA VAL A 229 -5.51 -0.03 3.78
C VAL A 229 -4.97 -1.33 3.19
N THR A 230 -4.52 -2.24 4.04
CA THR A 230 -3.75 -3.40 3.58
C THR A 230 -4.56 -4.70 3.53
N GLU A 231 -3.88 -5.81 3.24
CA GLU A 231 -4.42 -7.16 3.28
C GLU A 231 -4.99 -7.52 4.66
N LYS A 232 -4.63 -6.81 5.74
CA LYS A 232 -5.21 -7.01 7.08
C LYS A 232 -6.71 -6.72 7.08
N PHE A 233 -7.11 -5.57 6.53
CA PHE A 233 -8.51 -5.19 6.43
C PHE A 233 -9.24 -6.04 5.39
N TRP A 234 -8.71 -6.11 4.16
CA TRP A 234 -9.39 -6.77 3.04
C TRP A 234 -9.57 -8.27 3.25
N ARG A 235 -8.63 -8.95 3.92
CA ARG A 235 -8.78 -10.37 4.29
C ARG A 235 -9.90 -10.61 5.29
N ALA A 236 -10.13 -9.69 6.23
CA ALA A 236 -11.24 -9.80 7.16
C ALA A 236 -12.58 -9.71 6.42
N ILE A 237 -12.71 -8.70 5.54
CA ILE A 237 -13.87 -8.53 4.66
C ILE A 237 -14.07 -9.76 3.77
N LYS A 238 -13.02 -10.22 3.07
CA LYS A 238 -13.04 -11.39 2.17
C LYS A 238 -13.55 -12.66 2.87
N THR A 239 -13.12 -12.88 4.11
CA THR A 239 -13.51 -14.05 4.92
C THR A 239 -14.85 -13.92 5.65
N GLY A 240 -15.50 -12.75 5.57
CA GLY A 240 -16.74 -12.47 6.31
C GLY A 240 -16.54 -12.53 7.82
N THR A 241 -15.39 -11.99 8.27
CA THR A 241 -15.11 -11.64 9.65
C THR A 241 -15.20 -10.12 9.78
N VAL A 242 -15.58 -9.62 10.95
CA VAL A 242 -15.70 -8.17 11.17
C VAL A 242 -14.33 -7.63 11.58
N PRO A 243 -13.67 -6.77 10.76
CA PRO A 243 -12.41 -6.15 11.15
C PRO A 243 -12.62 -5.18 12.31
N ILE A 244 -11.76 -5.28 13.32
CA ILE A 244 -11.52 -4.24 14.31
C ILE A 244 -10.28 -3.46 13.84
N TYR A 245 -10.48 -2.26 13.32
CA TYR A 245 -9.53 -1.57 12.44
C TYR A 245 -8.92 -0.30 13.04
N PHE A 246 -7.64 -0.07 12.75
CA PHE A 246 -6.93 1.20 12.94
C PHE A 246 -5.75 1.28 11.96
N GLY A 247 -5.55 2.45 11.35
CA GLY A 247 -4.51 2.64 10.33
C GLY A 247 -4.78 3.88 9.50
N SER A 248 -5.59 3.75 8.46
CA SER A 248 -5.96 4.85 7.57
C SER A 248 -7.07 5.73 8.17
N PRO A 249 -6.84 7.05 8.33
CA PRO A 249 -7.89 7.99 8.74
C PRO A 249 -9.06 8.07 7.74
N THR A 250 -8.81 7.73 6.47
CA THR A 250 -9.80 7.73 5.40
C THR A 250 -10.51 6.39 5.21
N ILE A 251 -10.32 5.39 6.09
CA ILE A 251 -10.90 4.04 5.95
C ILE A 251 -12.40 4.02 5.66
N ARG A 252 -13.15 5.00 6.15
CA ARG A 252 -14.59 5.14 5.88
C ARG A 252 -14.93 5.26 4.40
N HIS A 253 -14.01 5.77 3.58
CA HIS A 253 -14.13 5.82 2.13
C HIS A 253 -14.15 4.42 1.48
N TRP A 254 -13.58 3.42 2.16
CA TRP A 254 -13.30 2.09 1.61
C TRP A 254 -14.13 0.97 2.24
N LEU A 255 -14.99 1.30 3.21
CA LEU A 255 -15.88 0.32 3.83
C LEU A 255 -16.95 -0.18 2.84
N PRO A 256 -17.20 -1.49 2.69
CA PRO A 256 -18.33 -2.02 1.92
C PRO A 256 -19.70 -1.42 2.32
N ASN A 257 -19.91 -1.17 3.61
CA ASN A 257 -21.05 -0.47 4.16
C ASN A 257 -20.66 0.24 5.45
N GLU A 258 -21.50 1.13 5.99
CA GLU A 258 -21.16 1.96 7.17
C GLU A 258 -20.79 1.16 8.42
N LYS A 259 -21.24 -0.10 8.52
CA LYS A 259 -21.00 -1.00 9.65
C LYS A 259 -20.01 -2.11 9.34
N SER A 260 -19.39 -2.18 8.16
CA SER A 260 -18.59 -3.38 7.81
C SER A 260 -17.28 -3.51 8.60
N ALA A 261 -16.99 -2.58 9.52
CA ALA A 261 -15.85 -2.59 10.41
C ALA A 261 -16.20 -1.94 11.75
N ILE A 262 -15.42 -2.28 12.79
CA ILE A 262 -15.41 -1.58 14.08
C ILE A 262 -14.13 -0.76 14.12
N LEU A 263 -14.23 0.57 14.15
CA LEU A 263 -13.04 1.44 14.14
C LEU A 263 -12.61 1.76 15.56
N LEU A 264 -11.31 1.68 15.87
CA LEU A 264 -10.78 2.04 17.19
C LEU A 264 -11.16 3.47 17.60
N GLU A 265 -11.18 4.39 16.64
CA GLU A 265 -11.50 5.81 16.85
C GLU A 265 -12.90 6.06 17.42
N ASP A 266 -13.83 5.11 17.21
CA ASP A 266 -15.20 5.22 17.71
C ASP A 266 -15.34 4.75 19.18
N TYR A 267 -14.27 4.21 19.78
CA TYR A 267 -14.29 3.66 21.14
C TYR A 267 -13.19 4.29 22.00
N PRO A 268 -13.53 4.93 23.13
CA PRO A 268 -12.58 5.71 23.90
C PRO A 268 -11.53 4.88 24.66
N SER A 269 -11.70 3.55 24.75
CA SER A 269 -10.71 2.67 25.39
C SER A 269 -10.91 1.19 24.98
N PRO A 270 -9.87 0.35 25.13
CA PRO A 270 -9.98 -1.11 24.93
C PRO A 270 -11.04 -1.77 25.82
N LYS A 271 -11.31 -1.22 27.01
CA LYS A 271 -12.39 -1.71 27.89
C LYS A 271 -13.75 -1.52 27.24
N VAL A 272 -14.05 -0.31 26.77
CA VAL A 272 -15.33 0.01 26.11
C VAL A 272 -15.46 -0.77 24.79
N MET A 273 -14.36 -0.92 24.04
CA MET A 273 -14.32 -1.82 22.88
C MET A 273 -14.72 -3.25 23.26
N SER A 274 -14.17 -3.79 24.35
CA SER A 274 -14.48 -5.16 24.79
C SER A 274 -15.95 -5.35 25.16
N GLU A 275 -16.59 -4.34 25.75
CA GLU A 275 -18.01 -4.36 26.11
C GLU A 275 -18.88 -4.41 24.85
N HIS A 276 -18.52 -3.63 23.83
CA HIS A 276 -19.19 -3.69 22.53
C HIS A 276 -19.00 -5.04 21.83
N ILE A 277 -17.78 -5.57 21.80
CA ILE A 277 -17.50 -6.89 21.21
C ILE A 277 -18.34 -7.98 21.91
N LYS A 278 -18.40 -7.98 23.25
CA LYS A 278 -19.23 -8.93 24.01
C LYS A 278 -20.71 -8.82 23.63
N LYS A 279 -21.23 -7.59 23.53
CA LYS A 279 -22.61 -7.35 23.07
C LYS A 279 -22.87 -7.96 21.68
N LEU A 280 -21.92 -7.87 20.76
CA LEU A 280 -22.02 -8.49 19.43
C LEU A 280 -21.88 -10.01 19.47
N VAL A 281 -21.02 -10.54 20.34
CA VAL A 281 -20.88 -12.00 20.53
C VAL A 281 -22.21 -12.60 21.02
N ASP A 282 -22.89 -11.92 21.95
CA ASP A 282 -24.13 -12.37 22.59
C ASP A 282 -25.40 -12.07 21.77
N ASN A 283 -25.29 -11.32 20.67
CA ASN A 283 -26.42 -10.96 19.81
C ASN A 283 -26.09 -11.14 18.32
N ASP A 284 -26.44 -12.32 17.80
CA ASP A 284 -26.20 -12.69 16.40
C ASP A 284 -26.86 -11.72 15.42
N SER A 285 -28.09 -11.27 15.67
CA SER A 285 -28.78 -10.34 14.78
C SER A 285 -28.04 -9.01 14.68
N LEU A 286 -27.51 -8.50 15.80
CA LEU A 286 -26.71 -7.28 15.80
C LEU A 286 -25.37 -7.47 15.10
N TYR A 287 -24.68 -8.59 15.37
CA TYR A 287 -23.43 -8.94 14.69
C TYR A 287 -23.61 -9.05 13.17
N GLU A 288 -24.70 -9.66 12.70
CA GLU A 288 -24.98 -9.85 11.28
C GLU A 288 -25.21 -8.53 10.52
N THR A 289 -25.55 -7.43 11.20
CA THR A 289 -25.62 -6.10 10.56
C THR A 289 -24.26 -5.60 10.06
N TYR A 290 -23.15 -6.12 10.59
CA TYR A 290 -21.80 -5.81 10.09
C TYR A 290 -21.47 -6.60 8.80
N LEU A 291 -22.26 -7.63 8.48
CA LEU A 291 -22.00 -8.60 7.42
C LEU A 291 -22.98 -8.50 6.25
N GLU A 292 -23.76 -7.41 6.16
CA GLU A 292 -24.75 -7.20 5.08
C GLU A 292 -24.14 -7.32 3.67
N HIS A 293 -22.88 -6.91 3.51
CA HIS A 293 -22.16 -7.07 2.24
C HIS A 293 -21.97 -8.54 1.84
N LYS A 294 -21.93 -9.49 2.79
CA LYS A 294 -21.90 -10.94 2.54
C LYS A 294 -23.29 -11.55 2.45
N THR A 295 -24.18 -11.18 3.35
CA THR A 295 -25.50 -11.85 3.48
C THR A 295 -26.49 -11.35 2.44
N GLN A 296 -26.47 -10.06 2.13
CA GLN A 296 -27.33 -9.43 1.12
C GLN A 296 -26.61 -9.24 -0.23
N LYS A 297 -25.30 -9.48 -0.29
CA LYS A 297 -24.45 -9.28 -1.47
C LYS A 297 -24.52 -7.84 -2.00
N LEU A 298 -24.60 -6.87 -1.09
CA LEU A 298 -24.77 -5.46 -1.40
C LEU A 298 -23.60 -4.62 -0.85
N ILE A 299 -23.06 -3.76 -1.70
CA ILE A 299 -22.11 -2.71 -1.29
C ILE A 299 -22.85 -1.38 -1.42
N SER A 300 -23.03 -0.68 -0.30
CA SER A 300 -23.76 0.59 -0.26
C SER A 300 -22.85 1.80 -0.47
N ASN A 301 -21.54 1.63 -0.28
CA ASN A 301 -20.57 2.69 -0.45
C ASN A 301 -20.31 2.99 -1.94
N LYS A 302 -20.86 4.12 -2.41
CA LYS A 302 -20.71 4.58 -3.80
C LYS A 302 -19.27 4.94 -4.17
N LYS A 303 -18.49 5.50 -3.24
CA LYS A 303 -17.10 5.88 -3.52
C LYS A 303 -16.26 4.63 -3.81
N LEU A 304 -16.42 3.58 -3.01
CA LEU A 304 -15.78 2.29 -3.26
C LEU A 304 -16.18 1.69 -4.62
N LEU A 305 -17.47 1.76 -4.99
CA LEU A 305 -17.97 1.29 -6.29
C LEU A 305 -17.37 2.08 -7.46
N ASP A 306 -17.35 3.41 -7.35
CA ASP A 306 -16.81 4.28 -8.39
C ASP A 306 -15.30 4.10 -8.55
N GLU A 307 -14.56 3.95 -7.45
CA GLU A 307 -13.12 3.71 -7.46
C GLU A 307 -12.76 2.45 -8.27
N PHE A 308 -13.47 1.35 -8.00
CA PHE A 308 -13.30 0.10 -8.75
C PHE A 308 -13.60 0.27 -10.25
N ARG A 309 -14.71 0.94 -10.58
CA ARG A 309 -15.14 1.16 -11.97
C ARG A 309 -14.18 2.06 -12.75
N LEU A 310 -13.67 3.11 -12.10
CA LEU A 310 -12.80 4.10 -12.74
C LEU A 310 -11.37 3.58 -12.88
N ARG A 311 -10.91 2.74 -11.95
CA ARG A 311 -9.51 2.30 -11.88
C ARG A 311 -9.41 0.78 -11.69
N PRO A 312 -9.90 -0.04 -12.64
CA PRO A 312 -9.85 -1.50 -12.52
C PRO A 312 -8.44 -2.07 -12.57
N TYR A 313 -7.46 -1.30 -13.06
CA TYR A 313 -6.05 -1.73 -13.12
C TYR A 313 -5.43 -1.92 -11.73
N GLN A 314 -6.01 -1.32 -10.67
CA GLN A 314 -5.39 -1.27 -9.35
C GLN A 314 -5.30 -2.62 -8.62
N LEU A 315 -6.04 -3.62 -9.09
CA LEU A 315 -6.11 -4.95 -8.48
C LEU A 315 -4.97 -5.87 -8.95
N ASP A 316 -4.19 -5.42 -9.94
CA ASP A 316 -3.06 -6.16 -10.48
C ASP A 316 -1.84 -5.23 -10.47
N ALA A 317 -0.84 -5.59 -9.67
CA ALA A 317 0.38 -4.80 -9.51
C ALA A 317 1.09 -4.56 -10.85
N LEU A 318 1.10 -5.53 -11.79
CA LEU A 318 1.74 -5.36 -13.09
C LEU A 318 0.98 -4.37 -13.97
N GLU A 319 -0.36 -4.35 -13.89
CA GLU A 319 -1.17 -3.37 -14.61
C GLU A 319 -1.06 -1.95 -14.00
N VAL A 320 -0.93 -1.81 -12.68
CA VAL A 320 -0.58 -0.53 -12.03
C VAL A 320 0.75 0.00 -12.57
N VAL A 321 1.78 -0.85 -12.56
CA VAL A 321 3.13 -0.49 -13.02
C VAL A 321 3.12 -0.08 -14.48
N LYS A 322 2.44 -0.86 -15.34
CA LYS A 322 2.26 -0.52 -16.75
C LYS A 322 1.50 0.79 -16.95
N LYS A 323 0.46 1.05 -16.15
CA LYS A 323 -0.28 2.31 -16.19
C LYS A 323 0.61 3.49 -15.80
N PHE A 324 1.47 3.31 -14.79
CA PHE A 324 2.42 4.31 -14.34
C PHE A 324 3.52 4.58 -15.37
N GLU A 325 4.16 3.54 -15.91
CA GLU A 325 5.13 3.67 -17.01
C GLU A 325 4.52 4.41 -18.21
N CYS A 326 3.26 4.13 -18.54
CA CYS A 326 2.57 4.82 -19.62
C CYS A 326 2.29 6.29 -19.33
N LEU A 327 1.87 6.64 -18.12
CA LEU A 327 1.76 8.04 -17.73
C LEU A 327 3.10 8.77 -17.93
N ILE A 328 4.20 8.20 -17.44
CA ILE A 328 5.51 8.83 -17.55
C ILE A 328 5.94 8.94 -19.01
N CYS A 329 5.72 7.90 -19.82
CA CYS A 329 6.01 7.91 -21.24
C CYS A 329 5.22 9.02 -21.97
N GLU A 330 3.92 9.16 -21.71
CA GLU A 330 3.08 10.23 -22.25
C GLU A 330 3.64 11.61 -21.87
N LYS A 331 4.01 11.82 -20.60
CA LYS A 331 4.57 13.10 -20.13
C LYS A 331 5.94 13.43 -20.72
N VAL A 332 6.76 12.42 -21.02
CA VAL A 332 8.02 12.60 -21.75
C VAL A 332 7.76 13.04 -23.20
N HIS A 333 6.76 12.45 -23.87
CA HIS A 333 6.38 12.84 -25.23
C HIS A 333 5.77 14.25 -25.29
N ASP A 334 4.92 14.61 -24.32
CA ASP A 334 4.38 15.96 -24.16
C ASP A 334 5.52 16.98 -24.08
N LYS A 335 6.50 16.71 -23.22
CA LYS A 335 7.68 17.56 -23.03
C LYS A 335 8.50 17.72 -24.30
N ARG A 336 8.78 16.63 -25.02
CA ARG A 336 9.51 16.65 -26.30
C ARG A 336 8.74 17.42 -27.38
N SER A 337 7.41 17.48 -27.27
CA SER A 337 6.54 18.27 -28.15
C SER A 337 6.42 19.74 -27.72
N GLY A 338 7.16 20.17 -26.69
CA GLY A 338 7.17 21.55 -26.19
C GLY A 338 6.11 21.85 -25.12
N ILE A 339 5.32 20.86 -24.69
CA ILE A 339 4.36 21.02 -23.59
C ILE A 339 5.11 20.82 -22.27
N ILE A 340 5.43 21.93 -21.60
CA ILE A 340 6.17 21.91 -20.34
C ILE A 340 5.20 22.13 -19.18
N GLU A 341 4.83 21.05 -18.50
CA GLU A 341 4.10 21.08 -17.23
C GLU A 341 5.07 20.68 -16.11
N THR A 342 5.34 21.61 -15.18
CA THR A 342 6.15 21.30 -14.00
C THR A 342 5.20 20.98 -12.84
N LYS A 343 4.78 19.71 -12.78
CA LYS A 343 4.10 19.14 -11.62
C LYS A 343 5.13 18.51 -10.68
N MET A 344 4.90 18.66 -9.38
CA MET A 344 5.67 18.02 -8.30
C MET A 344 4.72 17.26 -7.37
N VAL A 345 5.19 16.14 -6.85
CA VAL A 345 4.51 15.38 -5.80
C VAL A 345 4.51 16.21 -4.52
N ASN A 346 3.39 16.18 -3.78
CA ASN A 346 3.21 16.94 -2.55
C ASN A 346 2.61 16.05 -1.44
N ASN A 347 2.37 16.63 -0.27
CA ASN A 347 1.89 15.90 0.91
C ASN A 347 0.57 15.13 0.68
N TYR A 348 -0.30 15.55 -0.23
CA TYR A 348 -1.56 14.82 -0.49
C TYR A 348 -1.31 13.45 -1.13
N HIS A 349 -0.22 13.29 -1.89
CA HIS A 349 0.12 12.01 -2.54
C HIS A 349 0.72 10.98 -1.56
N TYR A 350 1.05 11.40 -0.33
CA TYR A 350 1.63 10.55 0.71
C TYR A 350 1.37 11.11 2.12
N ASN A 351 0.09 11.29 2.46
CA ASN A 351 -0.32 12.03 3.66
C ASN A 351 -0.25 11.18 4.92
N CYS A 352 0.98 10.94 5.40
CA CYS A 352 1.22 10.13 6.57
C CYS A 352 1.56 11.04 7.77
N PRO A 353 0.69 11.12 8.79
CA PRO A 353 0.96 11.95 9.95
C PRO A 353 2.10 11.36 10.80
N LYS A 354 2.53 12.16 11.76
CA LYS A 354 3.41 11.70 12.84
C LYS A 354 2.82 10.44 13.51
N PRO A 355 3.62 9.43 13.90
CA PRO A 355 3.12 8.20 14.49
C PRO A 355 2.13 8.42 15.65
N VAL A 356 0.98 7.75 15.55
CA VAL A 356 -0.12 7.82 16.50
C VAL A 356 -0.33 6.45 17.13
N SER A 357 -0.46 6.41 18.45
CA SER A 357 -0.74 5.19 19.19
C SER A 357 -2.15 4.67 18.92
N ALA A 358 -2.29 3.38 18.62
CA ALA A 358 -3.57 2.70 18.59
C ALA A 358 -4.25 2.68 19.97
N LEU A 359 -3.46 2.74 21.06
CA LEU A 359 -3.96 2.70 22.43
C LEU A 359 -4.56 4.04 22.86
N THR A 360 -3.85 5.15 22.59
CA THR A 360 -4.26 6.48 23.09
C THR A 360 -4.88 7.37 22.03
N LEU A 361 -4.81 6.99 20.75
CA LEU A 361 -5.16 7.82 19.59
C LEU A 361 -4.41 9.16 19.56
N GLN A 362 -3.26 9.22 20.24
CA GLN A 362 -2.40 10.39 20.34
C GLN A 362 -0.95 10.01 20.04
N VAL A 363 -0.14 11.01 19.72
CA VAL A 363 1.31 10.85 19.58
C VAL A 363 1.89 10.51 20.95
N ASN A 364 2.55 9.36 21.07
CA ASN A 364 3.35 9.02 22.25
C ASN A 364 4.78 9.55 22.08
N PRO A 365 5.24 10.55 22.85
CA PRO A 365 6.60 11.09 22.73
C PRO A 365 7.71 10.07 23.03
N SER A 366 7.40 8.99 23.75
CA SER A 366 8.34 7.92 24.09
C SER A 366 8.42 6.81 23.03
N ASN A 367 7.61 6.89 21.97
CA ASN A 367 7.66 5.92 20.87
C ASN A 367 8.88 6.22 19.98
N ASN A 368 9.76 5.23 19.77
CA ASN A 368 10.97 5.40 18.95
C ASN A 368 10.65 5.83 17.50
N TRP A 369 9.50 5.42 16.95
CA TRP A 369 9.06 5.85 15.63
C TRP A 369 8.76 7.35 15.56
N VAL A 370 8.36 7.98 16.67
CA VAL A 370 8.17 9.44 16.76
C VAL A 370 9.51 10.16 16.66
N PHE A 371 10.57 9.61 17.26
CA PHE A 371 11.93 10.11 17.08
C PHE A 371 12.41 9.92 15.64
N SER A 372 12.23 8.71 15.08
CA SER A 372 12.62 8.41 13.69
C SER A 372 11.90 9.28 12.67
N TRP A 373 10.63 9.62 12.91
CA TRP A 373 9.88 10.59 12.09
C TRP A 373 10.51 11.99 12.08
N TYR A 374 11.06 12.46 13.21
CA TYR A 374 11.78 13.74 13.22
C TYR A 374 13.14 13.65 12.55
N ASP A 375 13.86 12.56 12.75
CA ASP A 375 15.17 12.34 12.13
C ASP A 375 15.06 12.23 10.61
N SER A 376 14.11 11.42 10.11
CA SER A 376 13.81 11.30 8.68
C SER A 376 13.40 12.63 8.04
N LYS A 377 12.79 13.56 8.78
CA LYS A 377 12.53 14.91 8.29
C LYS A 377 13.83 15.70 8.04
N LEU A 378 14.81 15.56 8.93
CA LEU A 378 16.12 16.18 8.77
C LEU A 378 16.88 15.53 7.61
N ARG A 379 16.85 14.20 7.51
CA ARG A 379 17.44 13.46 6.40
C ARG A 379 16.81 13.85 5.06
N ALA A 380 15.49 13.95 4.96
CA ALA A 380 14.79 14.39 3.75
C ALA A 380 15.23 15.78 3.29
N LYS A 381 15.41 16.73 4.22
CA LYS A 381 15.96 18.06 3.92
C LYS A 381 17.39 18.01 3.40
N GLU A 382 18.24 17.21 4.02
CA GLU A 382 19.64 17.06 3.62
C GLU A 382 19.76 16.39 2.24
N ILE A 383 19.00 15.32 2.00
CA ILE A 383 18.89 14.65 0.70
C ILE A 383 18.41 15.65 -0.35
N ASN A 384 17.31 16.36 -0.11
CA ASN A 384 16.82 17.35 -1.08
C ASN A 384 17.89 18.39 -1.43
N LYS A 385 18.54 18.97 -0.41
CA LYS A 385 19.60 19.96 -0.61
C LYS A 385 20.78 19.39 -1.41
N ARG A 386 21.23 18.17 -1.09
CA ARG A 386 22.31 17.45 -1.78
C ARG A 386 21.97 17.24 -3.24
N VAL A 387 20.79 16.68 -3.49
CA VAL A 387 20.35 16.24 -4.81
C VAL A 387 20.07 17.43 -5.73
N MET A 388 19.46 18.49 -5.22
CA MET A 388 19.17 19.71 -5.98
C MET A 388 20.41 20.57 -6.27
N ASN A 389 21.36 20.66 -5.32
CA ASN A 389 22.54 21.53 -5.44
C ASN A 389 23.81 20.83 -5.90
N LYS A 390 23.76 19.51 -6.14
CA LYS A 390 24.90 18.74 -6.65
C LYS A 390 26.10 18.72 -5.68
N ILE A 391 25.80 18.72 -4.37
CA ILE A 391 26.79 18.74 -3.28
C ILE A 391 27.29 17.33 -2.99
#